data_AF-A0A8H7R7Y1-F1
#
_entry.id   AF-A0A8H7R7Y1-F1
#
_cell.length_a   1.000
_cell.length_b   1.000
_cell.length_c   1.000
_cell.angle_alpha   90.00
_cell.angle_beta   90.00
_cell.angle_gamma   90.00
#
_symmetry.space_group_name_H-M   'P 1'
#
loop_
_entity.id
_entity.type
_entity.pdbx_description
1 polymer ?
#
loop_
_entity_poly.entity_id
_entity_poly.type
_entity_poly.pdbx_seq_one_letter_code
_entity_poly.pdbx_strand_id
1 'polypeptide(L)'
;MSNENAIDTIMEDLLMEESQLEQDHLSEDEEKDEIIDAETKARQNWVLFMRNQFSVRPEFPSTNVMLKPNGKLNQEYFRPKIEAFDKEERLWTDVEKNLLIQGIEKYGIGNWKTISQELLKEWTPNELRLKCIRLIGRQNLQLYKNWKGNADEISREYDNNKRIGLQHDAWKQSVLVYDDNGEVSVPSHKRSLSPEDITLPENEKRPRTDNLLDELSHILSEIKATPSSGEISAKLLNSLRLLMLQIESLAADKTNIEANTLKDESDKCLDLWFQELVAQCEADGEELILEPEEYNAASDNEDEEDNLALALALQDEEDYCKEFEKEQICLKKREEEDDEEVEVDIL
;
A
#
# COMPACT_ATOMS: atom_id res chain seq x y z
N MET A 1 -54.69 -24.16 15.98
CA MET A 1 -54.18 -24.86 14.78
C MET A 1 -53.75 -23.79 13.80
N SER A 2 -52.52 -23.60 13.33
CA SER A 2 -51.17 -23.97 13.78
C SER A 2 -50.25 -23.15 12.85
N ASN A 3 -50.04 -21.86 13.12
CA ASN A 3 -49.13 -21.02 12.33
C ASN A 3 -47.66 -21.19 12.73
N GLU A 4 -47.39 -21.76 13.91
CA GLU A 4 -46.02 -22.05 14.36
C GLU A 4 -45.40 -23.22 13.56
N ASN A 5 -46.19 -24.20 13.11
CA ASN A 5 -45.67 -25.31 12.30
C ASN A 5 -45.15 -24.88 10.91
N ALA A 6 -45.61 -23.75 10.37
CA ALA A 6 -45.21 -23.30 9.04
C ALA A 6 -43.80 -22.72 9.03
N ILE A 7 -43.37 -22.10 10.14
CA ILE A 7 -42.04 -21.48 10.25
C ILE A 7 -40.98 -22.57 10.46
N ASP A 8 -41.27 -23.58 11.28
CA ASP A 8 -40.36 -24.71 11.50
C ASP A 8 -40.14 -25.53 10.21
N THR A 9 -41.18 -25.69 9.38
CA THR A 9 -41.06 -26.42 8.11
C THR A 9 -40.19 -25.66 7.10
N ILE A 10 -40.27 -24.32 7.06
CA ILE A 10 -39.46 -23.51 6.15
C ILE A 10 -37.99 -23.48 6.59
N MET A 11 -37.71 -23.45 7.90
CA MET A 11 -36.34 -23.53 8.40
C MET A 11 -35.70 -24.89 8.13
N GLU A 12 -36.47 -25.98 8.20
CA GLU A 12 -35.96 -27.33 7.97
C GLU A 12 -35.71 -27.60 6.47
N ASP A 13 -36.51 -27.01 5.58
CA ASP A 13 -36.24 -27.03 4.13
C ASP A 13 -35.02 -26.18 3.75
N LEU A 14 -34.84 -24.99 4.36
CA LEU A 14 -33.65 -24.14 4.11
C LEU A 14 -32.35 -24.81 4.58
N LEU A 15 -32.37 -25.50 5.72
CA LEU A 15 -31.21 -26.23 6.23
C LEU A 15 -30.88 -27.48 5.40
N MET A 16 -31.86 -28.11 4.75
CA MET A 16 -31.61 -29.20 3.81
C MET A 16 -31.02 -28.71 2.48
N GLU A 17 -31.43 -27.55 2.00
CA GLU A 17 -30.95 -26.98 0.73
C GLU A 17 -29.50 -26.47 0.85
N GLU A 18 -29.12 -25.89 2.00
CA GLU A 18 -27.75 -25.44 2.28
C GLU A 18 -26.78 -26.64 2.43
N SER A 19 -27.22 -27.73 3.06
CA SER A 19 -26.45 -28.99 3.18
C SER A 19 -26.22 -29.68 1.83
N GLN A 20 -27.15 -29.56 0.88
CA GLN A 20 -26.98 -30.11 -0.48
C GLN A 20 -26.03 -29.25 -1.33
N LEU A 21 -26.07 -27.92 -1.20
CA LEU A 21 -25.14 -27.01 -1.88
C LEU A 21 -23.68 -27.19 -1.41
N GLU A 22 -23.44 -27.48 -0.12
CA GLU A 22 -22.10 -27.80 0.37
C GLU A 22 -21.57 -29.16 -0.12
N GLN A 23 -22.46 -30.14 -0.35
CA GLN A 23 -22.08 -31.44 -0.90
C GLN A 23 -21.73 -31.37 -2.39
N ASP A 24 -22.47 -30.58 -3.17
CA ASP A 24 -22.25 -30.48 -4.61
C ASP A 24 -20.94 -29.72 -4.94
N HIS A 25 -20.58 -28.68 -4.18
CA HIS A 25 -19.31 -27.95 -4.38
C HIS A 25 -18.05 -28.77 -4.03
N LEU A 26 -18.14 -29.78 -3.15
CA LEU A 26 -17.02 -30.68 -2.86
C LEU A 26 -16.79 -31.72 -3.97
N SER A 27 -17.79 -31.97 -4.82
CA SER A 27 -17.73 -33.00 -5.86
C SER A 27 -17.18 -32.50 -7.21
N GLU A 28 -17.35 -31.21 -7.53
CA GLU A 28 -16.88 -30.65 -8.81
C GLU A 28 -15.34 -30.45 -8.90
N ASP A 29 -14.66 -30.40 -7.74
CA ASP A 29 -13.20 -30.27 -7.69
C ASP A 29 -12.46 -31.60 -7.92
N GLU A 30 -13.13 -32.75 -7.79
CA GLU A 30 -12.52 -34.07 -7.99
C GLU A 30 -12.50 -34.51 -9.48
N GLU A 31 -13.39 -33.99 -10.34
CA GLU A 31 -13.45 -34.36 -11.77
C GLU A 31 -12.50 -33.55 -12.68
N LYS A 32 -11.82 -32.50 -12.19
CA LYS A 32 -10.85 -31.71 -12.99
C LYS A 32 -9.41 -32.24 -12.94
N ASP A 33 -9.15 -33.33 -12.25
CA ASP A 33 -7.81 -33.91 -12.10
C ASP A 33 -7.30 -34.68 -13.34
N GLU A 34 -8.11 -34.80 -14.41
CA GLU A 34 -7.84 -35.77 -15.49
C GLU A 34 -6.82 -35.35 -16.58
N ILE A 35 -6.22 -34.15 -16.52
CA ILE A 35 -5.09 -33.79 -17.42
C ILE A 35 -4.00 -33.01 -16.67
N ILE A 36 -3.63 -33.48 -15.48
CA ILE A 36 -2.45 -32.96 -14.79
C ILE A 36 -1.25 -33.81 -15.22
N ASP A 37 -0.26 -33.15 -15.84
CA ASP A 37 0.99 -33.78 -16.25
C ASP A 37 1.65 -34.54 -15.08
N ALA A 38 2.31 -35.66 -15.38
CA ALA A 38 2.90 -36.54 -14.37
C ALA A 38 3.92 -35.81 -13.48
N GLU A 39 4.64 -34.82 -14.04
CA GLU A 39 5.56 -33.97 -13.29
C GLU A 39 4.82 -33.11 -12.26
N THR A 40 3.67 -32.54 -12.63
CA THR A 40 2.85 -31.72 -11.72
C THR A 40 2.29 -32.56 -10.58
N LYS A 41 1.87 -33.80 -10.85
CA LYS A 41 1.41 -34.73 -9.80
C LYS A 41 2.55 -35.12 -8.85
N ALA A 42 3.76 -35.35 -9.38
CA ALA A 42 4.94 -35.60 -8.56
C ALA A 42 5.28 -34.41 -7.66
N ARG A 43 5.22 -33.18 -8.20
CA ARG A 43 5.43 -31.95 -7.42
C ARG A 43 4.39 -31.76 -6.33
N GLN A 44 3.11 -31.99 -6.62
CA GLN A 44 2.02 -31.92 -5.64
C GLN A 44 2.22 -32.94 -4.51
N ASN A 45 2.54 -34.19 -4.84
CA ASN A 45 2.82 -35.22 -3.84
C ASN A 45 4.01 -34.87 -2.96
N TRP A 46 5.07 -34.29 -3.54
CA TRP A 46 6.23 -33.83 -2.77
C TRP A 46 5.87 -32.68 -1.82
N VAL A 47 5.05 -31.71 -2.26
CA VAL A 47 4.55 -30.63 -1.39
C VAL A 47 3.71 -31.18 -0.24
N LEU A 48 2.81 -32.14 -0.50
CA LEU A 48 2.00 -32.79 0.53
C LEU A 48 2.87 -33.54 1.54
N PHE A 49 3.89 -34.26 1.05
CA PHE A 49 4.88 -34.93 1.90
C PHE A 49 5.61 -33.93 2.80
N MET A 50 6.14 -32.84 2.24
CA MET A 50 6.84 -31.80 3.01
C MET A 50 5.93 -31.15 4.06
N ARG A 51 4.67 -30.83 3.71
CA ARG A 51 3.72 -30.27 4.68
C ARG A 51 3.46 -31.22 5.84
N ASN A 52 3.17 -32.48 5.55
CA ASN A 52 2.93 -33.49 6.59
C ASN A 52 4.15 -33.69 7.49
N GLN A 53 5.36 -33.62 6.93
CA GLN A 53 6.60 -33.81 7.68
C GLN A 53 6.95 -32.62 8.60
N PHE A 54 6.63 -31.39 8.19
CA PHE A 54 7.15 -30.19 8.87
C PHE A 54 6.08 -29.32 9.55
N SER A 55 4.81 -29.41 9.15
CA SER A 55 3.73 -28.60 9.73
C SER A 55 3.14 -29.22 10.99
N VAL A 56 3.04 -30.55 11.05
CA VAL A 56 2.48 -31.26 12.22
C VAL A 56 3.61 -31.67 13.16
N ARG A 57 3.66 -31.03 14.33
CA ARG A 57 4.68 -31.29 15.34
C ARG A 57 4.07 -31.98 16.57
N PRO A 58 4.53 -33.17 16.98
CA PRO A 58 3.99 -33.88 18.14
C PRO A 58 4.02 -33.06 19.43
N GLU A 59 5.01 -32.17 19.56
CA GLU A 59 5.18 -31.27 20.69
C GLU A 59 4.16 -30.11 20.72
N PHE A 60 3.48 -29.81 19.60
CA PHE A 60 2.48 -28.74 19.50
C PHE A 60 1.15 -29.27 18.92
N PRO A 61 0.26 -29.84 19.76
CA PRO A 61 -1.01 -30.42 19.30
C PRO A 61 -1.92 -29.46 18.52
N SER A 62 -1.78 -28.15 18.72
CA SER A 62 -2.50 -27.10 17.98
C SER A 62 -2.18 -27.09 16.48
N THR A 63 -1.01 -27.60 16.09
CA THR A 63 -0.58 -27.67 14.69
C THR A 63 -1.29 -28.77 13.90
N ASN A 64 -1.92 -29.75 14.57
CA ASN A 64 -2.70 -30.79 13.91
C ASN A 64 -3.89 -30.22 13.10
N VAL A 65 -4.37 -29.02 13.43
CA VAL A 65 -5.51 -28.37 12.77
C VAL A 65 -5.07 -27.53 11.56
N MET A 66 -3.74 -27.33 11.37
CA MET A 66 -3.19 -26.57 10.24
C MET A 66 -3.36 -27.27 8.89
N LEU A 67 -3.48 -28.61 8.89
CA LEU A 67 -3.66 -29.41 7.68
C LEU A 67 -5.00 -30.15 7.73
N LYS A 68 -5.67 -30.24 6.58
CA LYS A 68 -6.82 -31.12 6.38
C LYS A 68 -6.36 -32.59 6.30
N PRO A 69 -7.25 -33.59 6.47
CA PRO A 69 -6.89 -35.01 6.39
C PRO A 69 -6.22 -35.43 5.07
N ASN A 70 -6.46 -34.69 3.99
CA ASN A 70 -5.83 -34.90 2.68
C ASN A 70 -4.42 -34.25 2.54
N GLY A 71 -3.88 -33.65 3.60
CA GLY A 71 -2.60 -32.96 3.62
C GLY A 71 -2.60 -31.56 2.98
N LYS A 72 -3.76 -31.07 2.50
CA LYS A 72 -3.92 -29.67 2.05
C LYS A 72 -3.93 -28.74 3.27
N LEU A 73 -3.52 -27.48 3.04
CA LEU A 73 -3.54 -26.45 4.07
C LEU A 73 -4.98 -26.14 4.49
N ASN A 74 -5.24 -26.07 5.79
CA ASN A 74 -6.50 -25.60 6.32
C ASN A 74 -6.52 -24.06 6.29
N GLN A 75 -7.06 -23.47 5.23
CA GLN A 75 -7.10 -22.00 5.08
C GLN A 75 -7.83 -21.30 6.24
N GLU A 76 -8.84 -21.95 6.83
CA GLU A 76 -9.58 -21.40 7.99
C GLU A 76 -8.71 -21.26 9.23
N TYR A 77 -7.66 -22.08 9.36
CA TYR A 77 -6.71 -21.96 10.46
C TYR A 77 -5.91 -20.65 10.39
N PHE A 78 -5.60 -20.19 9.18
CA PHE A 78 -4.78 -18.99 8.93
C PHE A 78 -5.59 -17.73 8.72
N ARG A 79 -6.91 -17.84 8.50
CA ARG A 79 -7.77 -16.68 8.59
C ARG A 79 -7.73 -16.18 10.03
N PRO A 80 -7.45 -14.90 10.28
CA PRO A 80 -7.63 -14.32 11.59
C PRO A 80 -8.98 -14.79 12.09
N LYS A 81 -9.01 -15.41 13.28
CA LYS A 81 -10.29 -15.68 13.93
C LYS A 81 -10.86 -14.30 14.18
N ILE A 82 -11.74 -13.88 13.29
CA ILE A 82 -12.73 -12.87 13.59
C ILE A 82 -13.58 -13.56 14.64
N GLU A 83 -13.07 -13.63 15.88
CA GLU A 83 -13.92 -13.72 17.03
C GLU A 83 -14.97 -12.67 16.74
N ALA A 84 -16.22 -13.11 16.58
CA ALA A 84 -17.36 -12.24 16.39
C ALA A 84 -17.48 -11.39 17.64
N PHE A 85 -16.56 -10.44 17.79
CA PHE A 85 -16.82 -9.19 18.43
C PHE A 85 -17.84 -8.57 17.50
N ASP A 86 -19.11 -8.90 17.75
CA ASP A 86 -20.30 -8.15 17.36
C ASP A 86 -20.24 -6.76 18.01
N LYS A 87 -19.09 -6.08 17.90
CA LYS A 87 -19.05 -4.64 17.94
C LYS A 87 -19.60 -4.27 16.58
N GLU A 88 -20.91 -4.07 16.54
CA GLU A 88 -21.59 -3.36 15.46
C GLU A 88 -20.62 -2.30 14.93
N GLU A 89 -20.15 -2.47 13.70
CA GLU A 89 -19.13 -1.62 13.11
C GLU A 89 -19.63 -0.18 13.26
N ARG A 90 -18.98 0.58 14.14
CA ARG A 90 -19.47 1.92 14.45
C ARG A 90 -19.38 2.75 13.18
N LEU A 91 -20.54 3.17 12.69
CA LEU A 91 -20.63 4.03 11.51
C LEU A 91 -20.06 5.42 11.83
N TRP A 92 -19.19 5.91 10.96
CA TRP A 92 -18.64 7.26 11.06
C TRP A 92 -19.66 8.29 10.58
N THR A 93 -20.23 9.05 11.51
CA THR A 93 -21.32 10.00 11.25
C THR A 93 -20.84 11.43 11.04
N ASP A 94 -21.69 12.29 10.46
CA ASP A 94 -21.40 13.72 10.33
C ASP A 94 -21.23 14.44 11.68
N VAL A 95 -21.88 13.93 12.74
CA VAL A 95 -21.71 14.46 14.10
C VAL A 95 -20.28 14.25 14.57
N GLU A 96 -19.73 13.05 14.40
CA GLU A 96 -18.37 12.72 14.80
C GLU A 96 -17.34 13.46 13.94
N LYS A 97 -17.61 13.59 12.63
CA LYS A 97 -16.82 14.43 11.73
C LYS A 97 -16.74 15.88 12.21
N ASN A 98 -17.87 16.47 12.59
CA ASN A 98 -17.91 17.84 13.11
C ASN A 98 -17.19 17.98 14.46
N LEU A 99 -17.29 16.98 15.33
CA LEU A 99 -16.54 16.94 16.60
C LEU A 99 -15.03 16.83 16.36
N LEU A 100 -14.60 16.06 15.36
CA LEU A 100 -13.19 15.98 14.98
C LEU A 100 -12.68 17.33 14.47
N ILE A 101 -13.44 18.02 13.62
CA ILE A 101 -13.11 19.37 13.15
C ILE A 101 -12.96 20.34 14.33
N GLN A 102 -13.89 20.35 15.28
CA GLN A 102 -13.79 21.17 16.50
C GLN A 102 -12.55 20.82 17.34
N GLY A 103 -12.22 19.53 17.43
CA GLY A 103 -11.01 19.06 18.10
C GLY A 103 -9.74 19.58 17.43
N ILE A 104 -9.68 19.54 16.10
CA ILE A 104 -8.56 20.08 15.31
C ILE A 104 -8.45 21.60 15.48
N GLU A 105 -9.56 22.32 15.43
CA GLU A 105 -9.57 23.78 15.63
C GLU A 105 -9.05 24.15 17.03
N LYS A 106 -9.48 23.42 18.07
CA LYS A 106 -9.13 23.71 19.47
C LYS A 106 -7.71 23.25 19.84
N TYR A 107 -7.36 22.01 19.51
CA TYR A 107 -6.12 21.35 19.96
C TYR A 107 -5.04 21.27 18.89
N GLY A 108 -5.42 21.23 17.62
CA GLY A 108 -4.52 21.02 16.50
C GLY A 108 -4.23 19.56 16.20
N ILE A 109 -3.76 19.32 14.97
CA ILE A 109 -3.43 17.98 14.47
C ILE A 109 -2.23 17.39 15.23
N GLY A 110 -2.37 16.13 15.63
CA GLY A 110 -1.40 15.41 16.45
C GLY A 110 -1.80 15.25 17.92
N ASN A 111 -2.77 16.04 18.41
CA ASN A 111 -3.26 15.97 19.80
C ASN A 111 -4.44 14.99 19.96
N TRP A 112 -4.32 13.79 19.36
CA TRP A 112 -5.40 12.82 19.25
C TRP A 112 -5.92 12.30 20.59
N LYS A 113 -5.03 12.12 21.56
CA LYS A 113 -5.39 11.65 22.91
C LYS A 113 -6.34 12.63 23.61
N THR A 114 -6.11 13.93 23.47
CA THR A 114 -6.96 14.97 24.05
C THR A 114 -8.31 15.06 23.33
N ILE A 115 -8.30 14.99 21.99
CA ILE A 115 -9.53 15.01 21.19
C ILE A 115 -10.42 13.80 21.52
N SER A 116 -9.83 12.61 21.60
CA SER A 116 -10.52 11.38 22.02
C SER A 116 -11.12 11.53 23.41
N GLN A 117 -10.33 11.94 24.42
CA GLN A 117 -10.81 12.04 25.81
C GLN A 117 -11.94 13.05 26.02
N GLU A 118 -11.94 14.17 25.28
CA GLU A 118 -12.92 15.24 25.49
C GLU A 118 -14.14 15.18 24.57
N LEU A 119 -13.94 14.86 23.29
CA LEU A 119 -14.97 15.00 22.25
C LEU A 119 -15.41 13.64 21.68
N LEU A 120 -14.50 12.69 21.54
CA LEU A 120 -14.72 11.43 20.83
C LEU A 120 -14.23 10.23 21.66
N LYS A 121 -14.82 10.04 22.85
CA LYS A 121 -14.35 9.07 23.86
C LYS A 121 -14.37 7.63 23.40
N GLU A 122 -15.22 7.35 22.43
CA GLU A 122 -15.43 6.00 21.94
C GLU A 122 -14.51 5.67 20.75
N TRP A 123 -13.76 6.65 20.25
CA TRP A 123 -12.80 6.50 19.17
C TRP A 123 -11.38 6.51 19.73
N THR A 124 -10.59 5.55 19.31
CA THR A 124 -9.17 5.47 19.65
C THR A 124 -8.39 6.59 18.96
N PRO A 125 -7.26 7.03 19.55
CA PRO A 125 -6.39 8.03 18.92
C PRO A 125 -5.95 7.67 17.50
N ASN A 126 -5.78 6.37 17.20
CA ASN A 126 -5.37 5.90 15.89
C ASN A 126 -6.50 6.01 14.85
N GLU A 127 -7.73 5.63 15.20
CA GLU A 127 -8.88 5.81 14.30
C GLU A 127 -9.09 7.29 13.98
N LEU A 128 -8.98 8.19 14.97
CA LEU A 128 -9.07 9.63 14.73
C LEU A 128 -8.01 10.15 13.77
N ARG A 129 -6.78 9.62 13.86
CA ARG A 129 -5.70 9.93 12.91
C ARG A 129 -6.10 9.50 11.49
N LEU A 130 -6.63 8.30 11.30
CA LEU A 130 -7.08 7.79 10.00
C LEU A 130 -8.24 8.62 9.42
N LYS A 131 -9.23 8.96 10.26
CA LYS A 131 -10.34 9.84 9.83
C LYS A 131 -9.82 11.23 9.46
N CYS A 132 -8.81 11.76 10.17
CA CYS A 132 -8.19 13.03 9.85
C CYS A 132 -7.39 13.01 8.53
N ILE A 133 -6.68 11.91 8.23
CA ILE A 133 -6.00 11.70 6.93
C ILE A 133 -6.98 11.88 5.77
N ARG A 134 -8.15 11.25 5.86
CA ARG A 134 -9.22 11.37 4.85
C ARG A 134 -9.84 12.75 4.82
N LEU A 135 -10.01 13.38 5.99
CA LEU A 135 -10.61 14.71 6.12
C LEU A 135 -9.75 15.80 5.45
N ILE A 136 -8.42 15.71 5.56
CA ILE A 136 -7.47 16.67 4.97
C ILE A 136 -6.98 16.22 3.58
N GLY A 137 -7.21 14.96 3.23
CA GLY A 137 -6.77 14.40 1.95
C GLY A 137 -5.26 14.22 1.89
N ARG A 138 -4.58 13.89 3.00
CA ARG A 138 -3.13 13.64 3.01
C ARG A 138 -2.73 12.57 4.03
N GLN A 139 -1.96 11.57 3.58
CA GLN A 139 -1.54 10.45 4.42
C GLN A 139 -0.55 10.87 5.50
N ASN A 140 0.43 11.70 5.14
CA ASN A 140 1.45 12.19 6.06
C ASN A 140 0.99 13.46 6.79
N LEU A 141 0.47 13.29 8.00
CA LEU A 141 0.04 14.39 8.88
C LEU A 141 1.18 15.09 9.63
N GLN A 142 2.44 14.64 9.53
CA GLN A 142 3.56 15.26 10.26
C GLN A 142 3.78 16.73 9.84
N LEU A 143 3.49 17.05 8.57
CA LEU A 143 3.56 18.41 8.04
C LEU A 143 2.54 19.36 8.66
N TYR A 144 1.47 18.81 9.23
CA TYR A 144 0.41 19.55 9.92
C TYR A 144 0.54 19.47 11.44
N LYS A 145 1.69 19.07 11.99
CA LYS A 145 1.87 18.96 13.44
C LYS A 145 1.52 20.28 14.14
N ASN A 146 0.56 20.23 15.06
CA ASN A 146 -0.02 21.37 15.79
C ASN A 146 -0.75 22.40 14.92
N TRP A 147 -0.96 22.13 13.63
CA TRP A 147 -1.79 22.99 12.79
C TRP A 147 -3.23 22.96 13.27
N LYS A 148 -3.84 24.14 13.32
CA LYS A 148 -5.23 24.35 13.73
C LYS A 148 -5.92 25.02 12.55
N GLY A 149 -7.06 24.48 12.16
CA GLY A 149 -7.89 25.07 11.13
C GLY A 149 -9.36 24.79 11.39
N ASN A 150 -10.19 25.72 10.96
CA ASN A 150 -11.65 25.56 10.96
C ASN A 150 -12.11 24.69 9.76
N ALA A 151 -13.42 24.46 9.65
CA ALA A 151 -14.00 23.65 8.58
C ALA A 151 -13.61 24.15 7.16
N ASP A 152 -13.63 25.47 6.94
CA ASP A 152 -13.31 26.08 5.64
C ASP A 152 -11.82 25.94 5.30
N GLU A 153 -10.93 26.08 6.29
CA GLU A 153 -9.49 25.87 6.13
C GLU A 153 -9.16 24.41 5.83
N ILE A 154 -9.81 23.47 6.51
CA ILE A 154 -9.67 22.04 6.24
C ILE A 154 -10.14 21.71 4.82
N SER A 155 -11.28 22.25 4.38
CA SER A 155 -11.78 22.03 3.02
C SER A 155 -10.82 22.59 1.97
N ARG A 156 -10.30 23.81 2.18
CA ARG A 156 -9.30 24.41 1.27
C ARG A 156 -8.03 23.58 1.20
N GLU A 157 -7.60 23.03 2.32
CA GLU A 157 -6.40 22.20 2.38
C GLU A 157 -6.63 20.85 1.68
N TYR A 158 -7.82 20.26 1.83
CA TYR A 158 -8.23 19.08 1.07
C TYR A 158 -8.18 19.32 -0.43
N ASP A 159 -8.78 20.42 -0.91
CA ASP A 159 -8.77 20.77 -2.34
C ASP A 159 -7.34 21.03 -2.85
N ASN A 160 -6.50 21.67 -2.03
CA ASN A 160 -5.10 21.88 -2.34
C ASN A 160 -4.32 20.55 -2.45
N ASN A 161 -4.48 19.65 -1.48
CA ASN A 161 -3.85 18.33 -1.50
C ASN A 161 -4.35 17.47 -2.68
N LYS A 162 -5.65 17.54 -2.99
CA LYS A 162 -6.25 16.89 -4.16
C LYS A 162 -5.63 17.39 -5.46
N ARG A 163 -5.50 18.70 -5.62
CA ARG A 163 -4.86 19.30 -6.80
C ARG A 163 -3.41 18.86 -6.95
N ILE A 164 -2.63 18.84 -5.86
CA ILE A 164 -1.24 18.36 -5.87
C ILE A 164 -1.20 16.88 -6.25
N GLY A 165 -2.05 16.05 -5.64
CA GLY A 165 -2.10 14.61 -5.92
C GLY A 165 -2.44 14.31 -7.37
N LEU A 166 -3.40 15.03 -7.96
CA LEU A 166 -3.74 14.88 -9.37
C LEU A 166 -2.63 15.36 -10.30
N GLN A 167 -1.87 16.38 -9.91
CA GLN A 167 -0.75 16.90 -10.70
C GLN A 167 0.42 15.91 -10.77
N HIS A 168 0.66 15.14 -9.70
CA HIS A 168 1.78 14.21 -9.58
C HIS A 168 1.37 12.73 -9.65
N ASP A 169 0.13 12.42 -10.05
CA ASP A 169 -0.43 11.05 -10.06
C ASP A 169 -0.30 10.30 -8.71
N ALA A 170 -0.34 11.06 -7.61
CA ALA A 170 -0.16 10.60 -6.23
C ALA A 170 -1.47 10.65 -5.42
N TRP A 171 -2.61 10.88 -6.07
CA TRP A 171 -3.93 10.88 -5.45
C TRP A 171 -4.55 9.48 -5.48
N LYS A 172 -4.57 8.79 -4.34
CA LYS A 172 -5.15 7.43 -4.22
C LYS A 172 -6.14 7.41 -3.06
N GLN A 173 -7.30 6.79 -3.28
CA GLN A 173 -8.35 6.64 -2.25
C GLN A 173 -8.71 7.97 -1.55
N SER A 174 -8.85 9.05 -2.31
CA SER A 174 -9.13 10.40 -1.78
C SER A 174 -8.06 10.99 -0.86
N VAL A 175 -6.82 10.51 -0.95
CA VAL A 175 -5.69 10.93 -0.13
C VAL A 175 -4.45 11.15 -0.99
N LEU A 176 -3.71 12.21 -0.71
CA LEU A 176 -2.38 12.45 -1.23
C LEU A 176 -1.38 11.51 -0.54
N VAL A 177 -0.92 10.51 -1.29
CA VAL A 177 0.09 9.53 -0.87
C VAL A 177 1.48 10.15 -1.01
N TYR A 178 2.40 9.79 -0.12
CA TYR A 178 3.79 10.26 -0.21
C TYR A 178 4.46 9.68 -1.46
N ASP A 179 5.11 10.52 -2.24
CA ASP A 179 5.96 10.08 -3.34
C ASP A 179 7.36 9.81 -2.79
N ASP A 180 7.86 8.59 -3.01
CA ASP A 180 9.21 8.15 -2.62
C ASP A 180 10.33 9.00 -3.26
N ASN A 181 10.00 9.78 -4.29
CA ASN A 181 10.92 10.73 -4.92
C ASN A 181 10.98 12.09 -4.21
N GLY A 182 10.12 12.34 -3.22
CA GLY A 182 10.15 13.54 -2.38
C GLY A 182 9.63 14.82 -3.06
N GLU A 183 9.09 14.74 -4.28
CA GLU A 183 8.59 15.89 -5.03
C GLU A 183 7.38 16.56 -4.35
N VAL A 184 6.60 15.79 -3.61
CA VAL A 184 5.35 16.23 -2.93
C VAL A 184 5.62 16.88 -1.56
N SER A 185 6.88 17.01 -1.14
CA SER A 185 7.27 17.28 0.26
C SER A 185 7.07 18.72 0.78
N VAL A 186 6.61 19.68 -0.02
CA VAL A 186 6.57 21.09 0.43
C VAL A 186 5.16 21.53 0.85
N PRO A 187 4.83 21.57 2.15
CA PRO A 187 3.61 22.22 2.61
C PRO A 187 3.71 23.74 2.39
N SER A 188 2.71 24.31 1.73
CA SER A 188 2.60 25.75 1.41
C SER A 188 2.40 26.66 2.64
N HIS A 189 2.60 26.17 3.86
CA HIS A 189 2.26 26.83 5.13
C HIS A 189 3.14 28.05 5.49
N LYS A 190 3.89 28.60 4.53
CA LYS A 190 4.50 29.91 4.70
C LYS A 190 3.40 30.97 4.57
N ARG A 191 2.95 31.45 5.73
CA ARG A 191 2.10 32.63 5.94
C ARG A 191 2.19 33.64 4.79
N SER A 192 1.02 33.96 4.24
CA SER A 192 0.68 35.16 3.46
C SER A 192 1.77 36.25 3.41
N LEU A 193 2.54 36.24 2.32
CA LEU A 193 3.14 37.42 1.72
C LEU A 193 2.34 37.76 0.46
N SER A 194 2.15 39.06 0.28
CA SER A 194 1.30 39.77 -0.70
C SER A 194 1.31 39.19 -2.13
N PRO A 195 0.17 39.24 -2.85
CA PRO A 195 0.09 38.89 -4.26
C PRO A 195 0.67 40.02 -5.14
N GLU A 196 1.93 39.91 -5.52
CA GLU A 196 2.51 40.68 -6.64
C GLU A 196 3.24 39.73 -7.59
N ASP A 197 2.77 39.73 -8.85
CA ASP A 197 3.40 39.29 -10.09
C ASP A 197 4.12 37.93 -10.14
N ILE A 198 3.37 36.90 -10.55
CA ILE A 198 3.93 35.69 -11.16
C ILE A 198 3.96 35.90 -12.68
N THR A 199 5.04 36.50 -13.17
CA THR A 199 5.46 36.39 -14.57
C THR A 199 5.88 34.94 -14.87
N LEU A 200 5.22 34.32 -15.85
CA LEU A 200 5.57 33.02 -16.40
C LEU A 200 7.02 33.04 -16.94
N PRO A 201 7.89 32.09 -16.54
CA PRO A 201 9.23 31.99 -17.10
C PRO A 201 9.16 31.31 -18.47
N GLU A 202 9.10 32.10 -19.53
CA GLU A 202 9.41 31.63 -20.88
C GLU A 202 10.93 31.47 -21.04
N ASN A 203 11.33 30.30 -21.55
CA ASN A 203 12.69 29.81 -21.86
C ASN A 203 13.37 28.99 -20.74
N GLU A 204 12.85 27.79 -20.51
CA GLU A 204 13.66 26.65 -20.07
C GLU A 204 14.78 26.42 -21.09
N LYS A 205 15.95 26.98 -20.80
CA LYS A 205 17.20 26.58 -21.46
C LYS A 205 17.36 25.10 -21.18
N ARG A 206 17.46 24.29 -22.24
CA ARG A 206 17.71 22.85 -22.14
C ARG A 206 18.81 22.60 -21.09
N PRO A 207 18.58 21.69 -20.13
CA PRO A 207 19.60 21.34 -19.15
C PRO A 207 20.87 20.95 -19.89
N ARG A 208 22.01 21.54 -19.51
CA ARG A 208 23.30 21.24 -20.14
C ARG A 208 23.62 19.77 -19.91
N THR A 209 23.69 19.00 -20.98
CA THR A 209 24.03 17.58 -21.00
C THR A 209 25.53 17.33 -20.88
N ASP A 210 26.34 18.37 -21.12
CA ASP A 210 27.77 18.27 -21.43
C ASP A 210 28.67 17.71 -20.30
N ASN A 211 28.18 17.51 -19.07
CA ASN A 211 29.02 17.13 -17.92
C ASN A 211 28.55 15.90 -17.12
N LEU A 212 27.46 15.25 -17.51
CA LEU A 212 26.84 14.21 -16.66
C LEU A 212 27.70 12.95 -16.51
N LEU A 213 28.40 12.52 -17.56
CA LEU A 213 29.30 11.37 -17.48
C LEU A 213 30.56 11.65 -16.65
N ASP A 214 31.10 12.87 -16.73
CA ASP A 214 32.24 13.28 -15.92
C ASP A 214 31.87 13.32 -14.43
N GLU A 215 30.69 13.82 -14.11
CA GLU A 215 30.14 13.82 -12.76
C GLU A 215 29.88 12.40 -12.25
N LEU A 216 29.32 11.51 -13.08
CA LEU A 216 29.14 10.09 -12.74
C LEU A 216 30.49 9.42 -12.45
N SER A 217 31.47 9.58 -13.34
CA SER A 217 32.80 8.99 -13.20
C SER A 217 33.52 9.51 -11.95
N HIS A 218 33.34 10.79 -11.61
CA HIS A 218 33.86 11.38 -10.39
C HIS A 218 33.25 10.76 -9.14
N ILE A 219 31.91 10.66 -9.08
CA ILE A 219 31.20 10.04 -7.96
C ILE A 219 31.61 8.58 -7.78
N LEU A 220 31.67 7.79 -8.85
CA LEU A 220 32.10 6.38 -8.79
C LEU A 220 33.55 6.24 -8.32
N SER A 221 34.42 7.15 -8.73
CA SER A 221 35.82 7.20 -8.25
C SER A 221 35.91 7.57 -6.77
N GLU A 222 35.04 8.46 -6.28
CA GLU A 222 34.95 8.82 -4.86
C GLU A 222 34.43 7.66 -4.00
N ILE A 223 33.40 6.94 -4.48
CA ILE A 223 32.89 5.72 -3.82
C ILE A 223 34.01 4.68 -3.75
N LYS A 224 34.75 4.45 -4.84
CA LYS A 224 35.86 3.49 -4.89
C LYS A 224 37.02 3.87 -3.97
N ALA A 225 37.28 5.15 -3.77
CA ALA A 225 38.31 5.63 -2.86
C ALA A 225 37.91 5.52 -1.37
N THR A 226 36.62 5.24 -1.09
CA THR A 226 36.15 5.01 0.27
C THR A 226 36.65 3.64 0.75
N PRO A 227 37.36 3.56 1.89
CA PRO A 227 37.87 2.29 2.39
C PRO A 227 36.72 1.32 2.69
N SER A 228 36.96 0.01 2.55
CA SER A 228 35.97 -1.06 2.78
C SER A 228 35.37 -1.07 4.20
N SER A 229 36.03 -0.43 5.16
CA SER A 229 35.55 -0.23 6.53
C SER A 229 34.79 1.10 6.75
N GLY A 230 34.69 1.94 5.72
CA GLY A 230 34.03 3.24 5.77
C GLY A 230 32.60 3.18 5.25
N GLU A 231 31.69 3.83 5.98
CA GLU A 231 30.33 4.07 5.48
C GLU A 231 30.39 5.03 4.29
N ILE A 232 29.84 4.63 3.15
CA ILE A 232 29.64 5.53 2.01
C ILE A 232 28.69 6.64 2.45
N SER A 233 29.09 7.89 2.26
CA SER A 233 28.25 9.03 2.66
C SER A 233 26.88 8.98 1.96
N ALA A 234 25.80 9.12 2.73
CA ALA A 234 24.44 9.23 2.20
C ALA A 234 24.32 10.37 1.16
N LYS A 235 25.11 11.43 1.30
CA LYS A 235 25.15 12.53 0.33
C LYS A 235 25.70 12.08 -1.02
N LEU A 236 26.72 11.21 -1.02
CA LEU A 236 27.36 10.69 -2.23
C LEU A 236 26.41 9.74 -2.97
N LEU A 237 25.76 8.83 -2.23
CA LEU A 237 24.72 7.95 -2.79
C LEU A 237 23.51 8.73 -3.33
N ASN A 238 23.08 9.78 -2.63
CA ASN A 238 22.01 10.64 -3.12
C ASN A 238 22.41 11.39 -4.40
N SER A 239 23.68 11.81 -4.50
CA SER A 239 24.20 12.47 -5.72
C SER A 239 24.24 11.49 -6.89
N LEU A 240 24.68 10.24 -6.66
CA LEU A 240 24.62 9.17 -7.65
C LEU A 240 23.18 8.91 -8.12
N ARG A 241 22.23 8.78 -7.19
CA ARG A 241 20.81 8.56 -7.50
C ARG A 241 20.23 9.68 -8.36
N LEU A 242 20.45 10.94 -7.97
CA LEU A 242 19.93 12.10 -8.70
C LEU A 242 20.50 12.16 -10.12
N LEU A 243 21.79 11.86 -10.28
CA LEU A 243 22.44 11.89 -11.58
C LEU A 243 21.93 10.77 -12.50
N MET A 244 21.70 9.57 -11.95
CA MET A 244 21.06 8.46 -12.68
C MET A 244 19.64 8.80 -13.14
N LEU A 245 18.84 9.39 -12.25
CA LEU A 245 17.47 9.83 -12.59
C LEU A 245 17.49 10.91 -13.68
N GLN A 246 18.47 11.81 -13.65
CA GLN A 246 18.62 12.84 -14.69
C GLN A 246 18.97 12.22 -16.05
N ILE A 247 19.89 11.25 -16.11
CA ILE A 247 20.22 10.53 -17.34
C ILE A 247 18.99 9.78 -17.87
N GLU A 248 18.25 9.10 -17.00
CA GLU A 248 17.04 8.37 -17.37
C GLU A 248 15.92 9.29 -17.87
N SER A 249 15.71 10.43 -17.21
CA SER A 249 14.75 11.44 -17.64
C SER A 249 15.10 11.99 -19.03
N LEU A 250 16.38 12.19 -19.33
CA LEU A 250 16.82 12.65 -20.65
C LEU A 250 16.62 11.57 -21.72
N ALA A 251 16.85 10.31 -21.37
CA ALA A 251 16.71 9.16 -22.27
C ALA A 251 15.25 8.73 -22.49
N ALA A 252 14.31 9.15 -21.62
CA ALA A 252 12.88 8.87 -21.77
C ALA A 252 12.33 9.40 -23.11
N ASP A 253 12.91 10.48 -23.65
CA ASP A 253 12.65 10.91 -25.02
C ASP A 253 13.39 10.01 -26.02
N LYS A 254 12.65 9.08 -26.62
CA LYS A 254 13.15 8.17 -27.66
C LYS A 254 13.71 8.87 -28.89
N THR A 255 13.37 10.15 -29.11
CA THR A 255 13.91 10.94 -30.23
C THR A 255 15.26 11.57 -29.90
N ASN A 256 15.62 11.63 -28.61
CA ASN A 256 16.88 12.15 -28.14
C ASN A 256 17.98 11.08 -28.19
N ILE A 257 18.58 10.92 -29.38
CA ILE A 257 19.64 9.93 -29.64
C ILE A 257 20.86 10.15 -28.74
N GLU A 258 21.21 11.41 -28.46
CA GLU A 258 22.34 11.78 -27.61
C GLU A 258 22.12 11.31 -26.17
N ALA A 259 20.93 11.54 -25.60
CA ALA A 259 20.60 11.08 -24.25
C ALA A 259 20.54 9.55 -24.14
N ASN A 260 20.07 8.85 -25.18
CA ASN A 260 20.11 7.39 -25.20
C ASN A 260 21.56 6.87 -25.25
N THR A 261 22.43 7.51 -26.03
CA THR A 261 23.86 7.18 -26.05
C THR A 261 24.51 7.44 -24.70
N LEU A 262 24.15 8.56 -24.04
CA LEU A 262 24.59 8.90 -22.68
C LEU A 262 24.17 7.83 -21.66
N LYS A 263 22.94 7.32 -21.76
CA LYS A 263 22.44 6.23 -20.91
C LYS A 263 23.22 4.94 -21.13
N ASP A 264 23.42 4.54 -22.39
CA ASP A 264 24.19 3.34 -22.73
C ASP A 264 25.65 3.44 -22.22
N GLU A 265 26.27 4.62 -22.32
CA GLU A 265 27.62 4.87 -21.81
C GLU A 265 27.67 4.86 -20.26
N SER A 266 26.65 5.40 -19.60
CA SER A 266 26.48 5.35 -18.15
C SER A 266 26.33 3.91 -17.65
N ASP A 267 25.46 3.12 -18.27
CA ASP A 267 25.22 1.72 -17.90
C ASP A 267 26.51 0.90 -18.06
N LYS A 268 27.23 1.10 -19.16
CA LYS A 268 28.55 0.47 -19.37
C LYS A 268 29.59 0.89 -18.34
N CYS A 269 29.57 2.15 -17.90
CA CYS A 269 30.47 2.64 -16.86
C CYS A 269 30.18 1.97 -15.51
N LEU A 270 28.90 1.83 -15.14
CA LEU A 270 28.47 1.13 -13.94
C LEU A 270 28.84 -0.35 -13.99
N ASP A 271 28.60 -1.03 -15.11
CA ASP A 271 28.96 -2.45 -15.27
C ASP A 271 30.47 -2.70 -15.07
N LEU A 272 31.31 -1.86 -15.65
CA LEU A 272 32.77 -1.94 -15.47
C LEU A 272 33.17 -1.69 -14.02
N TRP A 273 32.54 -0.71 -13.37
CA TRP A 273 32.78 -0.42 -11.95
C TRP A 273 32.36 -1.59 -11.04
N PHE A 274 31.19 -2.20 -11.28
CA PHE A 274 30.75 -3.38 -10.55
C PHE A 274 31.67 -4.58 -10.75
N GLN A 275 32.11 -4.85 -11.98
CA GLN A 275 33.06 -5.91 -12.26
C GLN A 275 34.39 -5.70 -11.55
N GLU A 276 34.89 -4.47 -11.51
CA GLU A 276 36.11 -4.14 -10.79
C GLU A 276 35.95 -4.29 -9.28
N LEU A 277 34.81 -3.88 -8.72
CA LEU A 277 34.49 -4.04 -7.31
C LEU A 277 34.42 -5.52 -6.91
N VAL A 278 33.75 -6.36 -7.71
CA VAL A 278 33.72 -7.81 -7.50
C VAL A 278 35.11 -8.42 -7.57
N ALA A 279 35.91 -8.06 -8.59
CA ALA A 279 37.28 -8.54 -8.72
C ALA A 279 38.16 -8.12 -7.52
N GLN A 280 37.93 -6.93 -6.97
CA GLN A 280 38.62 -6.48 -5.76
C GLN A 280 38.20 -7.28 -4.53
N CYS A 281 36.91 -7.55 -4.33
CA CYS A 281 36.44 -8.41 -3.25
C CYS A 281 37.00 -9.83 -3.35
N GLU A 282 37.09 -10.40 -4.56
CA GLU A 282 37.70 -11.71 -4.80
C GLU A 282 39.21 -11.71 -4.50
N ALA A 283 39.91 -10.62 -4.83
CA ALA A 283 41.33 -10.47 -4.57
C ALA A 283 41.66 -10.24 -3.08
N ASP A 284 40.80 -9.51 -2.37
CA ASP A 284 40.96 -9.21 -0.95
C ASP A 284 40.68 -10.45 -0.07
N GLY A 285 40.05 -11.48 -0.62
CA GLY A 285 40.34 -12.88 -0.27
C GLY A 285 40.23 -13.26 1.21
N GLU A 286 39.47 -12.53 2.01
CA GLU A 286 39.06 -13.01 3.32
C GLU A 286 37.93 -14.00 3.08
N GLU A 287 38.30 -15.28 3.05
CA GLU A 287 37.42 -16.42 3.23
C GLU A 287 36.67 -16.19 4.55
N LEU A 288 35.56 -15.45 4.46
CA LEU A 288 34.56 -15.29 5.51
C LEU A 288 33.96 -16.68 5.68
N ILE A 289 34.67 -17.50 6.44
CA ILE A 289 34.13 -18.67 7.11
C ILE A 289 33.01 -18.10 7.96
N LEU A 290 31.81 -18.06 7.39
CA LEU A 290 30.57 -17.85 8.12
C LEU A 290 30.45 -19.05 9.05
N GLU A 291 31.15 -18.99 10.18
CA GLU A 291 30.79 -19.83 11.31
C GLU A 291 29.32 -19.53 11.59
N PRO A 292 28.46 -20.56 11.65
CA PRO A 292 27.03 -20.36 11.87
C PRO A 292 26.85 -19.79 13.28
N GLU A 293 26.80 -18.47 13.39
CA GLU A 293 26.38 -17.80 14.61
C GLU A 293 24.93 -18.18 14.87
N GLU A 294 24.72 -18.89 15.96
CA GLU A 294 23.41 -19.22 16.52
C GLU A 294 22.69 -17.90 16.85
N TYR A 295 21.87 -17.41 15.91
CA TYR A 295 21.00 -16.26 16.14
C TYR A 295 20.02 -16.58 17.26
N ASN A 296 20.30 -16.06 18.44
CA ASN A 296 19.35 -15.99 19.55
C ASN A 296 18.25 -14.97 19.17
N ALA A 297 17.12 -15.49 18.69
CA ALA A 297 15.93 -14.76 18.27
C ALA A 297 15.12 -14.21 19.47
N ALA A 298 15.68 -13.25 20.19
CA ALA A 298 14.99 -12.56 21.29
C ALA A 298 15.23 -11.04 21.25
N SER A 299 15.06 -10.41 20.09
CA SER A 299 15.02 -8.96 19.96
C SER A 299 13.58 -8.49 19.82
N ASP A 300 13.10 -7.78 20.86
CA ASP A 300 11.82 -7.07 20.94
C ASP A 300 11.72 -5.96 19.86
N ASN A 301 11.37 -6.32 18.62
CA ASN A 301 10.99 -5.36 17.58
C ASN A 301 9.46 -5.24 17.54
N GLU A 302 8.86 -4.62 18.56
CA GLU A 302 7.41 -4.33 18.61
C GLU A 302 6.96 -3.32 17.52
N ASP A 303 7.89 -2.58 16.88
CA ASP A 303 7.56 -1.53 15.92
C ASP A 303 7.30 -2.04 14.48
N GLU A 304 7.67 -3.28 14.14
CA GLU A 304 7.47 -3.84 12.79
C GLU A 304 6.09 -4.47 12.59
N GLU A 305 5.48 -5.01 13.66
CA GLU A 305 4.12 -5.57 13.61
C GLU A 305 3.06 -4.49 13.35
N ASP A 306 3.26 -3.27 13.88
CA ASP A 306 2.34 -2.14 13.69
C ASP A 306 2.29 -1.65 12.23
N ASN A 307 3.41 -1.76 11.49
CA ASN A 307 3.44 -1.40 10.06
C ASN A 307 2.71 -2.43 9.19
N LEU A 308 2.79 -3.72 9.55
CA LEU A 308 2.10 -4.79 8.84
C LEU A 308 0.58 -4.73 9.08
N ALA A 309 0.17 -4.44 10.33
CA ALA A 309 -1.25 -4.27 10.68
C ALA A 309 -1.91 -3.09 9.94
N LEU A 310 -1.17 -1.98 9.76
CA LEU A 310 -1.65 -0.82 8.99
C LEU A 310 -1.81 -1.14 7.49
N ALA A 311 -0.90 -1.94 6.93
CA ALA A 311 -0.98 -2.36 5.52
C ALA A 311 -2.21 -3.25 5.26
N LEU A 312 -2.54 -4.16 6.19
CA LEU A 312 -3.71 -5.03 6.09
C LEU A 312 -5.04 -4.25 6.21
N ALA A 313 -5.13 -3.32 7.16
CA ALA A 313 -6.35 -2.51 7.35
C ALA A 313 -6.67 -1.61 6.15
N LEU A 314 -5.66 -1.11 5.44
CA LEU A 314 -5.84 -0.32 4.22
C LEU A 314 -6.29 -1.17 3.02
N GLN A 315 -6.01 -2.47 3.04
CA GLN A 315 -6.36 -3.40 1.98
C GLN A 315 -7.85 -3.81 2.06
N ASP A 316 -8.35 -4.07 3.27
CA ASP A 316 -9.77 -4.44 3.49
C ASP A 316 -10.74 -3.28 3.17
N GLU A 317 -10.34 -2.03 3.41
CA GLU A 317 -11.16 -0.85 3.06
C GLU A 317 -11.21 -0.58 1.53
N GLU A 318 -10.25 -1.11 0.76
CA GLU A 318 -10.21 -0.96 -0.70
C GLU A 318 -11.33 -1.77 -1.36
N ASP A 319 -11.63 -2.95 -0.80
CA ASP A 319 -12.71 -3.80 -1.31
C ASP A 319 -14.09 -3.22 -0.96
N TYR A 320 -14.24 -2.61 0.21
CA TYR A 320 -15.47 -1.87 0.57
C TYR A 320 -15.73 -0.65 -0.32
N CYS A 321 -14.69 0.12 -0.67
CA CYS A 321 -14.85 1.27 -1.56
C CYS A 321 -15.24 0.86 -2.99
N LYS A 322 -14.71 -0.28 -3.49
CA LYS A 322 -15.09 -0.82 -4.81
C LYS A 322 -16.56 -1.25 -4.85
N GLU A 323 -17.11 -1.76 -3.75
CA GLU A 323 -18.54 -2.11 -3.66
C GLU A 323 -19.43 -0.87 -3.67
N PHE A 324 -19.06 0.18 -2.92
CA PHE A 324 -19.83 1.42 -2.86
C PHE A 324 -19.87 2.15 -4.22
N GLU A 325 -18.76 2.16 -4.97
CA GLU A 325 -18.72 2.71 -6.33
C GLU A 325 -19.57 1.90 -7.32
N LYS A 326 -19.56 0.57 -7.22
CA LYS A 326 -20.45 -0.29 -8.02
C LYS A 326 -21.92 0.00 -7.74
N GLU A 327 -22.30 0.21 -6.48
CA GLU A 327 -23.67 0.48 -6.10
C GLU A 327 -24.17 1.84 -6.63
N GLN A 328 -23.33 2.88 -6.57
CA GLN A 328 -23.66 4.17 -7.19
C GLN A 328 -23.75 4.13 -8.73
N ILE A 329 -22.91 3.32 -9.39
CA ILE A 329 -23.00 3.12 -10.84
C ILE A 329 -24.32 2.40 -11.21
N CYS A 330 -24.76 1.44 -10.40
CA CYS A 330 -26.04 0.76 -10.60
C CYS A 330 -27.24 1.69 -10.42
N LEU A 331 -27.21 2.59 -9.43
CA LEU A 331 -28.28 3.58 -9.22
C LEU A 331 -28.42 4.55 -10.39
N LYS A 332 -27.30 5.07 -10.92
CA LYS A 332 -27.33 5.97 -12.08
C LYS A 332 -27.82 5.31 -13.36
N LYS A 333 -27.45 4.05 -13.62
CA LYS A 333 -27.97 3.32 -14.78
C LYS A 333 -29.49 3.14 -14.74
N ARG A 334 -30.05 2.99 -13.54
CA ARG A 334 -31.50 2.82 -13.37
C ARG A 334 -32.27 4.11 -13.63
N GLU A 335 -31.67 5.26 -13.31
CA GLU A 335 -32.28 6.57 -13.60
C GLU A 335 -32.22 6.92 -15.10
N GLU A 336 -31.19 6.48 -15.82
CA GLU A 336 -31.06 6.71 -17.28
C GLU A 336 -32.00 5.82 -18.12
N GLU A 337 -32.35 4.63 -17.66
CA GLU A 337 -33.28 3.72 -18.38
C GLU A 337 -34.76 4.16 -18.30
N ASP A 338 -35.14 4.93 -17.27
CA ASP A 338 -36.53 5.40 -17.12
C ASP A 338 -36.86 6.63 -18.01
N ASP A 339 -35.86 7.27 -18.63
CA ASP A 339 -36.03 8.47 -19.46
C ASP A 339 -36.14 8.16 -20.98
N GLU A 340 -35.91 6.92 -21.44
CA GLU A 340 -35.95 6.57 -22.87
C GLU A 340 -37.32 6.10 -23.40
N GLU A 341 -38.34 5.86 -22.57
CA GLU A 341 -39.67 5.42 -23.01
C GLU A 341 -40.72 6.56 -23.04
N VAL A 342 -40.49 7.61 -23.83
CA VAL A 342 -41.58 8.53 -24.25
C VAL A 342 -41.48 8.81 -25.75
N GLU A 343 -41.65 7.77 -26.56
CA GLU A 343 -41.93 7.93 -27.99
C GLU A 343 -43.40 8.38 -28.16
N VAL A 344 -43.61 9.69 -28.29
CA VAL A 344 -44.92 10.26 -28.55
C VAL A 344 -45.24 10.10 -30.04
N ASP A 345 -46.08 9.12 -30.37
CA ASP A 345 -46.75 9.04 -31.66
C ASP A 345 -47.67 10.27 -31.86
N ILE A 346 -47.20 11.23 -32.66
CA ILE A 346 -48.03 12.36 -33.12
C ILE A 346 -48.60 12.00 -34.51
N LEU A 347 -49.91 11.77 -34.52
CA LEU A 347 -50.77 11.52 -35.69
C LEU A 347 -50.87 12.70 -36.68
#